data_AF-A0AAN7MW56-F1
#
_entry.id   AF-A0AAN7MW56-F1
#
_cell.length_a   1.000
_cell.length_b   1.000
_cell.length_c   1.000
_cell.angle_alpha   90.00
_cell.angle_beta   90.00
_cell.angle_gamma   90.00
#
_symmetry.space_group_name_H-M   'P 1'
#
loop_
_entity.id
_entity.type
_entity.pdbx_description
1 polymer ?
#
loop_
_entity_poly.entity_id
_entity_poly.type
_entity_poly.pdbx_seq_one_letter_code
_entity_poly.pdbx_strand_id
1 'polypeptide(L)' 'MRARYILFHKLARKNYLNQAFGFMTRVALQAEKMNHHPEWFNVYSKVQITLISHDCGGLTKRDVKLAQFIDKAAASV' A
#
# COMPACT_ATOMS: atom_id res chain seq x y z
N MET A 1 8.12 0.65 -21.86
CA MET A 1 6.85 0.41 -21.15
C MET A 1 7.12 0.36 -19.66
N ARG A 2 6.57 1.29 -18.87
CA ARG A 2 6.70 1.27 -17.40
C ARG A 2 5.55 0.45 -16.83
N ALA A 3 5.79 -0.81 -16.46
CA ALA A 3 4.80 -1.60 -15.75
C ALA A 3 4.64 -1.01 -14.33
N ARG A 4 3.48 -0.42 -14.06
CA ARG A 4 3.05 0.02 -12.72
C ARG A 4 2.05 -1.00 -12.22
N TYR A 5 2.27 -1.60 -11.05
CA TYR A 5 1.18 -2.28 -10.36
C TYR A 5 0.37 -1.20 -9.65
N ILE A 6 -0.88 -1.03 -10.07
CA ILE A 6 -1.86 -0.24 -9.34
C ILE A 6 -2.66 -1.23 -8.50
N LEU A 7 -2.42 -1.23 -7.18
CA LEU A 7 -3.23 -2.00 -6.25
C LEU A 7 -4.30 -1.04 -5.69
N PHE A 8 -5.49 -1.06 -6.28
CA PHE A 8 -6.62 -0.32 -5.73
C PHE A 8 -7.17 -1.05 -4.50
N HIS A 9 -6.81 -0.59 -3.30
CA HIS A 9 -7.36 -1.14 -2.07
C HIS A 9 -8.47 -0.25 -1.49
N LYS A 10 -9.73 -0.56 -1.81
CA LYS A 10 -10.88 0.09 -1.16
C LYS A 10 -11.16 -0.62 0.15
N LEU A 11 -10.84 0.00 1.29
CA LEU A 11 -11.35 -0.44 2.60
C LEU A 11 -12.87 -0.22 2.62
N ALA A 12 -13.61 -1.24 2.17
CA ALA A 12 -15.06 -1.20 2.04
C ALA A 12 -15.74 -1.91 3.22
N ARG A 13 -15.40 -1.55 4.45
CA ARG A 13 -16.13 -2.00 5.65
C ARG A 13 -16.28 -0.84 6.65
N LYS A 14 -17.21 0.05 6.31
CA LYS A 14 -17.63 1.26 7.05
C LYS A 14 -16.66 2.46 6.94
N ASN A 15 -17.23 3.61 6.62
CA ASN A 15 -16.50 4.83 6.27
C ASN A 15 -15.86 5.47 7.51
N TYR A 16 -14.72 4.98 7.98
CA TYR A 16 -14.01 5.64 9.08
C TYR A 16 -12.56 5.95 8.72
N LEU A 17 -12.21 7.24 8.80
CA LEU A 17 -10.85 7.73 8.57
C LEU A 17 -9.82 7.06 9.49
N ASN A 18 -10.16 6.84 10.77
CA ASN A 18 -9.25 6.25 11.75
C ASN A 18 -8.82 4.82 11.39
N GLN A 19 -9.71 4.02 10.79
CA GLN A 19 -9.37 2.67 10.31
C GLN A 19 -8.44 2.72 9.12
N ALA A 20 -8.71 3.60 8.14
CA ALA A 20 -7.83 3.80 6.99
C ALA A 20 -6.44 4.27 7.43
N PHE A 21 -6.38 5.23 8.36
CA PHE A 21 -5.11 5.72 8.87
C PHE A 21 -4.37 4.67 9.72
N GLY A 22 -5.08 3.86 10.51
CA GLY A 22 -4.49 2.73 11.23
C GLY A 22 -3.91 1.67 10.28
N PHE A 23 -4.61 1.35 9.19
CA PHE A 23 -4.09 0.51 8.11
C PHE A 23 -2.83 1.13 7.48
N MET A 24 -2.88 2.42 7.13
CA MET A 24 -1.74 3.15 6.57
C MET A 24 -0.52 3.11 7.51
N THR A 25 -0.71 3.31 8.81
CA THR A 25 0.36 3.22 9.82
C THR A 25 1.03 1.85 9.81
N ARG A 26 0.26 0.74 9.74
CA ARG A 26 0.85 -0.61 9.66
C ARG A 26 1.67 -0.80 8.39
N VAL A 27 1.19 -0.29 7.25
CA VAL A 27 1.92 -0.33 5.98
C VAL A 27 3.20 0.50 6.05
N ALA A 28 3.15 1.71 6.63
CA ALA A 28 4.32 2.58 6.80
C ALA A 28 5.42 1.91 7.64
N LEU A 29 5.06 1.26 8.75
CA LEU A 29 6.02 0.54 9.59
C LEU A 29 6.70 -0.61 8.84
N GLN A 30 5.98 -1.32 7.98
CA GLN A 30 6.55 -2.40 7.18
C GLN A 30 7.40 -1.86 6.01
N ALA A 31 6.92 -0.81 5.34
CA ALA A 31 7.65 -0.13 4.28
C ALA A 31 9.03 0.35 4.76
N GLU A 32 9.09 0.92 5.96
CA GLU A 32 10.34 1.37 6.58
C GLU A 32 11.29 0.21 6.86
N LYS A 33 10.80 -0.89 7.45
CA LYS A 33 11.61 -2.11 7.67
C LYS A 33 12.16 -2.70 6.37
N MET A 34 11.44 -2.53 5.27
CA MET A 34 11.81 -3.03 3.95
C MET A 34 12.70 -2.05 3.16
N ASN A 35 12.85 -0.81 3.63
CA ASN A 35 13.37 0.31 2.86
C ASN A 35 12.74 0.38 1.45
N HIS A 36 11.41 0.28 1.41
CA HIS A 36 10.62 0.26 0.18
C HIS A 36 9.27 0.91 0.43
N HIS A 37 9.04 2.10 -0.11
CA HIS A 37 7.89 2.93 0.24
C HIS A 37 6.84 2.92 -0.89
N PRO A 38 5.54 2.86 -0.56
CA PRO A 38 4.49 3.00 -1.55
C PRO A 38 4.30 4.46 -1.96
N GLU A 39 3.77 4.67 -3.17
CA GLU A 39 3.05 5.89 -3.50
C GLU A 39 1.58 5.69 -3.14
N TRP A 40 0.95 6.63 -2.43
CA TRP A 40 -0.48 6.50 -2.10
C TRP A 40 -1.25 7.82 -2.11
N PHE A 41 -2.56 7.70 -2.22
CA PHE A 41 -3.51 8.80 -2.09
C PHE A 41 -4.66 8.37 -1.19
N ASN A 42 -4.95 9.15 -0.15
CA ASN A 42 -6.01 8.85 0.81
C ASN A 42 -7.09 9.93 0.80
N VAL A 43 -8.36 9.51 0.71
CA VAL A 43 -9.54 10.36 0.90
C VAL A 43 -10.49 9.64 1.86
N TYR A 44 -10.53 10.11 3.10
CA TYR A 44 -11.32 9.52 4.17
C TYR A 44 -11.00 8.02 4.34
N SER A 45 -11.95 7.13 4.12
CA SER A 45 -11.76 5.68 4.21
C SER A 45 -11.08 5.03 3.00
N LYS A 46 -10.85 5.77 1.90
CA LYS A 46 -10.30 5.21 0.66
C LYS A 46 -8.79 5.43 0.58
N VAL A 47 -8.01 4.39 0.31
CA VAL A 47 -6.56 4.47 0.13
C VAL A 47 -6.20 3.84 -1.22
N GLN A 48 -5.70 4.63 -2.15
CA GLN A 48 -5.19 4.15 -3.43
C GLN A 48 -3.68 3.96 -3.30
N ILE A 49 -3.14 2.81 -3.71
CA ILE A 49 -1.72 2.48 -3.55
C ILE A 49 -1.12 2.10 -4.90
N THR A 50 0.02 2.68 -5.21
CA THR A 50 0.87 2.33 -6.36
C THR A 50 2.22 1.86 -5.84
N LEU A 51 2.71 0.76 -6.39
CA LEU A 51 4.01 0.19 -6.03
C LEU A 51 4.94 0.17 -7.25
N ILE A 52 6.15 0.67 -7.03
CA ILE A 52 7.24 0.68 -8.00
C ILE A 52 8.58 0.74 -7.25
N SER A 53 9.59 0.07 -7.79
CA SER A 53 10.98 0.28 -7.37
C SER A 53 11.59 1.37 -8.23
N HIS A 54 11.67 2.58 -7.67
CA HIS A 54 12.11 3.78 -8.40
C HIS A 54 13.53 3.68 -8.95
N ASP A 55 14.43 3.08 -8.18
CA ASP A 55 15.83 2.81 -8.53
C ASP A 55 15.97 1.88 -9.75
N CYS A 56 15.03 0.95 -9.95
CA CYS A 56 14.99 0.05 -11.10
C CYS A 56 14.04 0.54 -12.22
N GLY A 57 13.34 1.66 -12.02
CA GLY A 57 12.36 2.20 -12.98
C GLY A 57 11.18 1.27 -13.28
N GLY A 58 10.90 0.30 -12.40
CA GLY A 58 9.95 -0.78 -12.67
C GLY A 58 9.69 -1.67 -11.45
N LEU A 59 9.07 -2.82 -11.72
CA LEU A 59 8.65 -3.76 -10.68
C LEU A 59 9.78 -4.69 -10.25
N THR A 60 9.86 -4.93 -8.95
CA THR A 60 10.79 -5.90 -8.36
C THR A 60 10.09 -6.80 -7.34
N LYS A 61 10.85 -7.71 -6.75
CA LYS A 61 10.37 -8.56 -5.65
C LYS A 61 9.99 -7.75 -4.40
N ARG A 62 10.52 -6.52 -4.22
CA ARG A 62 10.14 -5.64 -3.11
C ARG A 62 8.68 -5.20 -3.22
N ASP A 63 8.25 -4.85 -4.43
CA ASP A 63 6.87 -4.48 -4.72
C ASP A 63 5.92 -5.62 -4.40
N VAL A 64 6.23 -6.84 -4.86
CA VAL A 64 5.41 -8.04 -4.59
C VAL A 64 5.33 -8.33 -3.09
N LYS A 65 6.46 -8.27 -2.37
CA LYS A 65 6.49 -8.50 -0.92
C LYS A 65 5.65 -7.47 -0.15
N LEU A 66 5.74 -6.20 -0.52
CA LEU A 66 4.99 -5.15 0.14
C LEU A 66 3.49 -5.26 -0.19
N ALA A 67 3.12 -5.60 -1.42
CA ALA A 67 1.73 -5.87 -1.82
C ALA A 67 1.11 -7.00 -0.98
N GLN A 68 1.82 -8.11 -0.81
CA GLN A 68 1.36 -9.22 0.02
C GLN A 68 1.14 -8.83 1.49
N PHE A 69 2.00 -7.96 2.03
CA PHE A 69 1.79 -7.42 3.38
C PHE A 69 0.57 -6.51 3.43
N ILE A 70 0.39 -5.63 2.44
CA ILE A 70 -0.75 -4.72 2.32
C ILE A 70 -2.07 -5.51 2.32
N ASP A 71 -2.17 -6.60 1.56
CA ASP A 71 -3.37 -7.45 1.54
C ASP A 71 -3.69 -8.05 2.91
N LYS A 72 -2.67 -8.53 3.64
CA LYS A 72 -2.84 -9.04 5.02
C LYS A 72 -3.24 -7.92 5.99
N ALA A 73 -2.63 -6.74 5.85
CA ALA A 73 -2.94 -5.58 6.67
C ALA A 73 -4.35 -5.07 6.41
N ALA A 74 -4.89 -5.21 5.20
CA ALA A 74 -6.27 -4.81 4.90
C ALA A 74 -7.30 -5.84 5.35
N ALA A 75 -6.97 -7.14 5.31
CA ALA A 75 -7.85 -8.22 5.77
C ALA A 75 -8.12 -8.19 7.29
N SER A 76 -7.21 -7.57 8.06
CA SER A 76 -7.28 -7.42 9.52
C SER A 76 -7.77 -6.03 9.97
N VAL A 77 -8.51 -5.33 9.11
CA VAL A 77 -9.30 -4.12 9.43
C VAL A 77 -10.77 -4.49 9.54
#